data_AF-A0A7W8L6R0-F1
#
_entry.id   AF-A0A7W8L6R0-F1
#
_cell.length_a   1.000
_cell.length_b   1.000
_cell.length_c   1.000
_cell.angle_alpha   90.00
_cell.angle_beta   90.00
_cell.angle_gamma   90.00
#
_symmetry.space_group_name_H-M   'P 1'
#
loop_
_entity.id
_entity.type
_entity.pdbx_description
1 polymer ?
#
loop_
_entity_poly.entity_id
_entity_poly.type
_entity_poly.pdbx_seq_one_letter_code
_entity_poly.pdbx_strand_id
1 'polypeptide(L)'
;MHRSVPPSATRTAAAVLMATTVGLASLANAQTPAQPMAQTLSQAAPPVDPSFSAYSLVQNCKQRHDNVAQGQCVSAIRGIIHGYQYGVLFLAQRATFPANETQRVSLCLRDVPVSSIVDDFLADAAQVPDDALQHTPAEVAVLGSVHQHHPCT
;
A
#
# COMPACT_ATOMS: atom_id res chain seq x y z
N MET A 1 13.86 54.53 -12.70
CA MET A 1 15.35 54.56 -12.65
C MET A 1 15.77 54.80 -11.20
N HIS A 2 17.02 54.45 -10.83
CA HIS A 2 17.56 54.41 -9.45
C HIS A 2 16.87 53.33 -8.56
N ARG A 3 17.53 52.52 -7.72
CA ARG A 3 18.60 52.71 -6.69
C ARG A 3 18.11 53.53 -5.47
N SER A 4 18.42 53.16 -4.22
CA SER A 4 19.19 52.00 -3.69
C SER A 4 19.06 51.88 -2.16
N VAL A 5 19.14 50.67 -1.58
CA VAL A 5 19.32 50.44 -0.14
C VAL A 5 20.24 49.23 0.11
N PRO A 6 21.38 49.41 0.82
CA PRO A 6 22.21 48.33 1.37
C PRO A 6 22.26 48.44 2.94
N PRO A 7 23.24 47.88 3.70
CA PRO A 7 23.03 46.61 4.38
C PRO A 7 23.30 46.59 5.90
N SER A 8 22.81 45.57 6.59
CA SER A 8 23.33 45.02 7.87
C SER A 8 22.80 43.59 8.00
N ALA A 9 23.60 42.56 8.29
CA ALA A 9 24.33 42.28 9.54
C ALA A 9 23.35 42.04 10.72
N THR A 10 23.51 40.99 11.54
CA THR A 10 24.76 40.40 12.04
C THR A 10 24.68 38.86 12.22
N ARG A 11 25.83 38.17 12.17
CA ARG A 11 25.99 36.74 12.54
C ARG A 11 26.32 36.59 14.02
N THR A 12 25.79 35.56 14.68
CA THR A 12 26.44 34.90 15.85
C THR A 12 26.27 33.38 15.74
N ALA A 13 27.19 32.60 16.31
CA ALA A 13 27.25 31.14 16.21
C ALA A 13 27.98 30.53 17.43
N ALA A 14 27.81 29.21 17.63
CA ALA A 14 28.33 28.38 18.75
C ALA A 14 27.75 28.75 20.14
N ALA A 15 27.76 27.89 21.17
CA ALA A 15 28.27 26.50 21.37
C ALA A 15 27.35 25.78 22.41
N VAL A 16 27.14 24.44 22.44
CA VAL A 16 28.02 23.35 22.94
C VAL A 16 28.44 23.59 24.40
N LEU A 17 28.10 22.80 25.45
CA LEU A 17 27.34 21.53 25.65
C LEU A 17 26.61 21.62 27.05
N MET A 18 26.08 20.63 27.81
CA MET A 18 26.19 19.15 27.96
C MET A 18 24.86 18.53 28.52
N ALA A 19 24.84 17.19 28.66
CA ALA A 19 24.16 16.28 29.63
C ALA A 19 23.08 16.80 30.63
N THR A 20 22.08 16.01 31.06
CA THR A 20 22.10 14.55 31.32
C THR A 20 20.89 13.76 30.77
N THR A 21 21.15 12.52 30.33
CA THR A 21 20.13 11.55 29.91
C THR A 21 20.01 10.40 30.90
N VAL A 22 18.88 10.27 31.59
CA VAL A 22 18.51 9.07 32.35
C VAL A 22 17.39 8.35 31.60
N GLY A 23 17.75 7.76 30.46
CA GLY A 23 16.89 6.85 29.71
C GLY A 23 17.16 5.41 30.12
N LEU A 24 16.18 4.73 30.70
CA LEU A 24 16.26 3.29 30.99
C LEU A 24 16.31 2.51 29.68
N ALA A 25 17.48 2.03 29.31
CA ALA A 25 17.69 1.24 28.11
C ALA A 25 17.09 -0.17 28.27
N SER A 26 15.86 -0.36 27.82
CA SER A 26 15.30 -1.69 27.59
C SER A 26 16.15 -2.43 26.57
N LEU A 27 16.93 -3.42 27.04
CA LEU A 27 17.79 -4.27 26.21
C LEU A 27 16.94 -5.24 25.36
N ALA A 28 16.35 -4.71 24.29
CA ALA A 28 15.76 -5.53 23.23
C ALA A 28 16.90 -6.23 22.46
N ASN A 29 17.06 -7.53 22.68
CA ASN A 29 18.09 -8.36 22.04
C ASN A 29 17.82 -8.59 20.54
N ALA A 30 18.02 -7.54 19.74
CA ALA A 30 18.07 -7.62 18.27
C ALA A 30 19.45 -8.13 17.80
N GLN A 31 19.84 -9.34 18.24
CA GLN A 31 21.09 -10.01 17.87
C GLN A 31 20.84 -11.46 17.43
N THR A 32 20.01 -11.64 16.41
CA THR A 32 20.02 -12.88 15.62
C THR A 32 21.16 -12.80 14.59
N PRO A 33 22.12 -13.75 14.57
CA PRO A 33 23.10 -13.80 13.50
C PRO A 33 22.41 -14.14 12.18
N ALA A 34 22.85 -13.51 11.09
CA ALA A 34 22.31 -13.75 9.75
C ALA A 34 22.70 -15.15 9.24
N GLN A 35 21.89 -16.16 9.58
CA GLN A 35 21.97 -17.49 8.98
C GLN A 35 21.48 -17.43 7.53
N PRO A 36 21.98 -18.29 6.62
CA PRO A 36 21.53 -18.30 5.23
C PRO A 36 20.02 -18.60 5.15
N MET A 37 19.28 -17.76 4.42
CA MET A 37 17.84 -17.97 4.20
C MET A 37 17.60 -19.16 3.27
N ALA A 38 17.54 -20.36 3.84
CA ALA A 38 16.88 -21.48 3.20
C ALA A 38 15.37 -21.14 3.08
N GLN A 39 14.82 -21.21 1.86
CA GLN A 39 13.43 -20.84 1.59
C GLN A 39 12.45 -21.89 2.11
N THR A 40 12.13 -21.84 3.41
CA THR A 40 11.04 -22.61 4.00
C THR A 40 9.69 -22.00 3.61
N LEU A 41 9.09 -22.54 2.53
CA LEU A 41 7.73 -22.25 2.04
C LEU A 41 6.64 -22.77 3.01
N SER A 42 6.75 -22.47 4.30
CA SER A 42 5.86 -22.98 5.36
C SER A 42 5.69 -22.02 6.53
N GLN A 43 5.95 -20.72 6.34
CA GLN A 43 5.18 -19.72 7.08
C GLN A 43 3.78 -19.68 6.48
N ALA A 44 2.78 -20.11 7.25
CA ALA A 44 1.39 -19.84 6.92
C ALA A 44 1.19 -18.33 6.76
N ALA A 45 0.33 -17.91 5.83
CA ALA A 45 0.04 -16.50 5.62
C ALA A 45 -0.41 -15.85 6.94
N PRO A 46 0.03 -14.61 7.24
CA PRO A 46 -0.40 -13.91 8.44
C PRO A 46 -1.93 -13.84 8.47
N PRO A 47 -2.57 -13.98 9.65
CA PRO A 47 -4.02 -14.03 9.73
C PRO A 47 -4.64 -12.75 9.16
N VAL A 48 -5.54 -12.93 8.18
CA VAL A 48 -6.25 -11.82 7.54
C VAL A 48 -7.09 -11.10 8.58
N ASP A 49 -7.03 -9.78 8.62
CA ASP A 49 -7.96 -8.98 9.40
C ASP A 49 -9.39 -9.22 8.86
N PRO A 50 -10.32 -9.81 9.65
CA PRO A 50 -11.65 -10.15 9.14
C PRO A 50 -12.44 -8.91 8.70
N SER A 51 -12.12 -7.72 9.23
CA SER A 51 -12.73 -6.45 8.80
C SER A 51 -12.30 -6.03 7.39
N PHE A 52 -11.14 -6.49 6.91
CA PHE A 52 -10.57 -6.19 5.58
C PHE A 52 -10.32 -7.46 4.74
N SER A 53 -11.20 -8.45 4.88
CA SER A 53 -11.28 -9.63 4.02
C SER A 53 -11.93 -9.30 2.68
N ALA A 54 -11.67 -10.11 1.65
CA ALA A 54 -12.37 -9.99 0.37
C ALA A 54 -13.88 -10.15 0.56
N TYR A 55 -14.31 -11.04 1.46
CA TYR A 55 -15.71 -11.19 1.86
C TYR A 55 -16.30 -9.88 2.43
N SER A 56 -15.65 -9.22 3.40
CA SER A 56 -16.19 -7.99 3.99
C SER A 56 -16.31 -6.86 2.96
N LEU A 57 -15.33 -6.73 2.06
CA LEU A 57 -15.38 -5.77 0.96
C LEU A 57 -16.51 -6.09 -0.03
N VAL A 58 -16.70 -7.37 -0.40
CA VAL A 58 -17.81 -7.82 -1.27
C VAL A 58 -19.17 -7.47 -0.66
N GLN A 59 -19.38 -7.72 0.64
CA GLN A 59 -20.66 -7.38 1.29
C GLN A 59 -20.90 -5.87 1.36
N ASN A 60 -19.84 -5.05 1.43
CA ASN A 60 -19.93 -3.60 1.33
C ASN A 60 -20.31 -3.16 -0.11
N CYS A 61 -19.56 -3.64 -1.11
CA CYS A 61 -19.76 -3.32 -2.52
C CYS A 61 -21.10 -3.83 -3.12
N LYS A 62 -21.71 -4.87 -2.54
CA LYS A 62 -23.07 -5.33 -2.92
C LYS A 62 -24.17 -4.32 -2.55
N GLN A 63 -23.96 -3.43 -1.58
CA GLN A 63 -24.99 -2.49 -1.06
C GLN A 63 -25.14 -1.21 -1.92
N ARG A 64 -25.32 -1.37 -3.23
CA ARG A 64 -25.37 -0.27 -4.23
C ARG A 64 -26.53 0.74 -4.06
N HIS A 65 -27.44 0.50 -3.12
CA HIS A 65 -28.55 1.40 -2.80
C HIS A 65 -28.30 2.25 -1.55
N ASP A 66 -27.24 1.98 -0.79
CA ASP A 66 -26.76 2.87 0.27
C ASP A 66 -25.55 3.66 -0.23
N ASN A 67 -25.67 4.98 -0.23
CA ASN A 67 -24.60 5.91 -0.62
C ASN A 67 -23.39 5.82 0.35
N VAL A 68 -23.61 5.43 1.61
CA VAL A 68 -22.52 5.27 2.59
C VAL A 68 -21.72 4.02 2.27
N ALA A 69 -22.36 2.86 2.13
CA ALA A 69 -21.70 1.62 1.71
C ALA A 69 -21.04 1.74 0.32
N GLN A 70 -21.73 2.31 -0.67
CA GLN A 70 -21.14 2.57 -1.99
C GLN A 70 -19.90 3.47 -1.88
N GLY A 71 -19.95 4.54 -1.07
CA GLY A 71 -18.83 5.42 -0.79
C GLY A 71 -17.65 4.71 -0.12
N GLN A 72 -17.92 3.80 0.83
CA GLN A 72 -16.90 2.98 1.50
C GLN A 72 -16.25 1.99 0.52
N CYS A 73 -17.04 1.24 -0.24
CA CYS A 73 -16.58 0.31 -1.29
C CYS A 73 -15.63 1.00 -2.29
N VAL A 74 -16.07 2.10 -2.89
CA VAL A 74 -15.28 2.86 -3.89
C VAL A 74 -14.01 3.43 -3.25
N SER A 75 -14.09 3.90 -2.00
CA SER A 75 -12.91 4.42 -1.28
C SER A 75 -11.90 3.33 -0.92
N ALA A 76 -12.37 2.14 -0.53
CA ALA A 76 -11.52 1.00 -0.20
C ALA A 76 -10.77 0.46 -1.44
N ILE A 77 -11.48 0.23 -2.55
CA ILE A 77 -10.89 -0.22 -3.82
C ILE A 77 -9.90 0.83 -4.35
N ARG A 78 -10.26 2.12 -4.30
CA ARG A 78 -9.34 3.21 -4.66
C ARG A 78 -8.11 3.29 -3.76
N GLY A 79 -8.28 3.03 -2.45
CA GLY A 79 -7.20 2.95 -1.47
C GLY A 79 -6.21 1.84 -1.77
N ILE A 80 -6.72 0.63 -2.08
CA ILE A 80 -5.92 -0.53 -2.51
C ILE A 80 -5.12 -0.18 -3.78
N ILE A 81 -5.80 0.31 -4.82
CA ILE A 81 -5.17 0.66 -6.11
C ILE A 81 -4.03 1.66 -5.94
N HIS A 82 -4.29 2.78 -5.26
CA HIS A 82 -3.27 3.82 -5.10
C HIS A 82 -2.17 3.40 -4.12
N GLY A 83 -2.51 2.64 -3.05
CA GLY A 83 -1.53 2.06 -2.13
C GLY A 83 -0.53 1.16 -2.85
N TYR A 84 -1.02 0.25 -3.68
CA TYR A 84 -0.18 -0.61 -4.51
C TYR A 84 0.64 0.19 -5.54
N GLN A 85 0.04 1.16 -6.25
CA GLN A 85 0.76 2.03 -7.18
C GLN A 85 1.91 2.80 -6.50
N TYR A 86 1.70 3.34 -5.30
CA TYR A 86 2.76 3.98 -4.52
C TYR A 86 3.81 2.96 -4.02
N GLY A 87 3.40 1.76 -3.63
CA GLY A 87 4.31 0.67 -3.26
C GLY A 87 5.25 0.27 -4.40
N VAL A 88 4.72 0.10 -5.60
CA VAL A 88 5.49 -0.22 -6.82
C VAL A 88 6.46 0.91 -7.17
N LEU A 89 6.02 2.17 -7.13
CA LEU A 89 6.89 3.33 -7.35
C LEU A 89 8.01 3.45 -6.30
N PHE A 90 7.70 3.19 -5.02
CA PHE A 90 8.66 3.18 -3.93
C PHE A 90 9.70 2.06 -4.08
N LEU A 91 9.26 0.86 -4.50
CA LEU A 91 10.14 -0.26 -4.80
C LEU A 91 11.05 0.04 -5.99
N ALA A 92 10.51 0.59 -7.10
CA ALA A 92 11.28 0.97 -8.28
C ALA A 92 12.30 2.10 -8.04
N GLN A 93 12.11 2.92 -6.98
CA GLN A 93 13.08 3.94 -6.55
C GLN A 93 14.17 3.40 -5.62
N ARG A 94 13.98 2.23 -4.99
CA ARG A 94 14.88 1.70 -3.94
C ARG A 94 15.58 0.39 -4.31
N ALA A 95 14.99 -0.39 -5.20
CA ALA A 95 15.60 -1.56 -5.81
C ALA A 95 15.74 -1.30 -7.31
N THR A 96 16.89 -1.65 -7.88
CA THR A 96 17.20 -1.47 -9.31
C THR A 96 16.49 -2.52 -10.16
N PHE A 97 15.15 -2.50 -10.16
CA PHE A 97 14.36 -3.33 -11.06
C PHE A 97 14.64 -2.92 -12.52
N PRO A 98 14.94 -3.87 -13.42
CA PRO A 98 14.97 -3.58 -14.84
C PRO A 98 13.54 -3.22 -15.29
N ALA A 99 13.41 -2.26 -16.21
CA ALA A 99 12.12 -1.59 -16.48
C ALA A 99 10.98 -2.54 -16.89
N ASN A 100 11.30 -3.66 -17.54
CA ASN A 100 10.37 -4.73 -17.90
C ASN A 100 9.76 -5.45 -16.68
N GLU A 101 10.48 -5.56 -15.56
CA GLU A 101 9.93 -6.14 -14.33
C GLU A 101 8.99 -5.15 -13.63
N THR A 102 9.38 -3.87 -13.54
CA THR A 102 8.52 -2.80 -13.01
C THR A 102 7.19 -2.70 -13.77
N GLN A 103 7.20 -2.80 -15.10
CA GLN A 103 5.97 -2.79 -15.91
C GLN A 103 5.08 -4.00 -15.60
N ARG A 104 5.64 -5.20 -15.40
CA ARG A 104 4.87 -6.42 -15.06
C ARG A 104 4.17 -6.36 -13.71
N VAL A 105 4.64 -5.53 -12.77
CA VAL A 105 4.01 -5.31 -11.46
C VAL A 105 3.32 -3.94 -11.37
N SER A 106 3.04 -3.28 -12.49
CA SER A 106 2.34 -1.99 -12.51
C SER A 106 0.84 -2.17 -12.78
N LEU A 107 0.01 -1.21 -12.34
CA LEU A 107 -1.42 -1.15 -12.67
C LEU A 107 -1.67 -0.07 -13.73
N CYS A 108 -1.87 -0.48 -14.99
CA CYS A 108 -2.03 0.43 -16.14
C CYS A 108 -3.44 1.02 -16.28
N LEU A 109 -3.99 1.52 -15.17
CA LEU A 109 -5.38 1.99 -15.02
C LEU A 109 -5.62 3.40 -15.59
N ARG A 110 -5.00 3.74 -16.73
CA ARG A 110 -5.23 5.03 -17.36
C ARG A 110 -6.62 5.04 -17.99
N ASP A 111 -7.39 6.07 -17.67
CA ASP A 111 -8.75 6.26 -18.18
C ASP A 111 -9.76 5.16 -17.78
N VAL A 112 -9.41 4.27 -16.83
CA VAL A 112 -10.28 3.22 -16.26
C VAL A 112 -11.12 3.78 -15.11
N PRO A 113 -12.47 3.67 -15.13
CA PRO A 113 -13.31 4.15 -14.04
C PRO A 113 -13.33 3.15 -12.87
N VAL A 114 -13.25 3.64 -11.62
CA VAL A 114 -13.29 2.77 -10.42
C VAL A 114 -14.58 1.94 -10.34
N SER A 115 -15.68 2.38 -10.97
CA SER A 115 -16.91 1.59 -11.06
C SER A 115 -16.77 0.30 -11.85
N SER A 116 -16.02 0.26 -12.97
CA SER A 116 -15.81 -1.01 -13.68
C SER A 116 -14.96 -1.96 -12.83
N ILE A 117 -13.94 -1.45 -12.13
CA ILE A 117 -13.14 -2.24 -11.19
C ILE A 117 -14.01 -2.84 -10.07
N VAL A 118 -15.02 -2.12 -9.58
CA VAL A 118 -16.00 -2.64 -8.61
C VAL A 118 -16.88 -3.73 -9.23
N ASP A 119 -17.29 -3.55 -10.48
CA ASP A 119 -18.14 -4.50 -11.21
C ASP A 119 -17.36 -5.81 -11.52
N ASP A 120 -16.14 -5.69 -12.04
CA ASP A 120 -15.22 -6.79 -12.36
C ASP A 120 -14.83 -7.56 -11.08
N PHE A 121 -14.47 -6.87 -9.99
CA PHE A 121 -14.17 -7.47 -8.69
C PHE A 121 -15.37 -8.27 -8.13
N LEU A 122 -16.59 -7.76 -8.26
CA LEU A 122 -17.79 -8.46 -7.83
C LEU A 122 -18.12 -9.66 -8.74
N ALA A 123 -17.80 -9.61 -10.03
CA ALA A 123 -17.96 -10.72 -10.97
C ALA A 123 -16.93 -11.85 -10.74
N ASP A 124 -15.69 -11.52 -10.42
CA ASP A 124 -14.68 -12.50 -10.00
C ASP A 124 -15.02 -13.12 -8.64
N ALA A 125 -15.34 -12.29 -7.64
CA ALA A 125 -15.65 -12.78 -6.30
C ALA A 125 -16.90 -13.67 -6.27
N ALA A 126 -17.86 -13.49 -7.19
CA ALA A 126 -19.02 -14.38 -7.33
C ALA A 126 -18.66 -15.82 -7.80
N GLN A 127 -17.43 -16.05 -8.27
CA GLN A 127 -16.93 -17.36 -8.69
C GLN A 127 -16.14 -18.08 -7.57
N VAL A 128 -15.88 -17.39 -6.44
CA VAL A 128 -15.08 -17.88 -5.31
C VAL A 128 -16.03 -18.16 -4.12
N PRO A 129 -15.88 -19.28 -3.39
CA PRO A 129 -16.75 -19.58 -2.26
C PRO A 129 -16.47 -18.66 -1.05
N ASP A 130 -17.51 -18.38 -0.27
CA ASP A 130 -17.47 -17.37 0.81
C ASP A 130 -16.44 -17.64 1.91
N ASP A 131 -16.05 -18.90 2.15
CA ASP A 131 -14.99 -19.26 3.10
C ASP A 131 -13.60 -18.87 2.58
N ALA A 132 -13.32 -19.12 1.30
CA ALA A 132 -12.10 -18.66 0.66
C ALA A 132 -12.03 -17.12 0.61
N LEU A 133 -13.16 -16.44 0.39
CA LEU A 133 -13.25 -14.98 0.46
C LEU A 133 -13.01 -14.40 1.86
N GLN A 134 -13.38 -15.12 2.93
CA GLN A 134 -13.08 -14.73 4.31
C GLN A 134 -11.58 -14.87 4.63
N HIS A 135 -10.92 -15.89 4.06
CA HIS A 135 -9.49 -16.13 4.23
C HIS A 135 -8.59 -15.45 3.19
N THR A 136 -9.15 -14.63 2.29
CA THR A 136 -8.40 -13.82 1.31
C THR A 136 -8.41 -12.35 1.74
N PRO A 137 -7.26 -11.65 1.78
CA PRO A 137 -7.23 -10.20 2.01
C PRO A 137 -7.94 -9.43 0.88
N ALA A 138 -8.67 -8.37 1.20
CA ALA A 138 -9.36 -7.55 0.20
C ALA A 138 -8.42 -7.01 -0.89
N GLU A 139 -7.20 -6.59 -0.50
CA GLU A 139 -6.14 -6.16 -1.41
C GLU A 139 -5.78 -7.24 -2.45
N VAL A 140 -5.58 -8.49 -2.03
CA VAL A 140 -5.18 -9.59 -2.91
C VAL A 140 -6.26 -9.89 -3.95
N ALA A 141 -7.53 -9.92 -3.54
CA ALA A 141 -8.64 -10.19 -4.45
C ALA A 141 -8.89 -9.04 -5.45
N VAL A 142 -8.84 -7.79 -5.00
CA VAL A 142 -8.99 -6.61 -5.87
C VAL A 142 -7.83 -6.51 -6.86
N LEU A 143 -6.59 -6.68 -6.42
CA LEU A 143 -5.42 -6.63 -7.32
C LEU A 143 -5.42 -7.80 -8.32
N GLY A 144 -5.84 -9.00 -7.91
CA GLY A 144 -6.02 -10.14 -8.82
C GLY A 144 -7.01 -9.84 -9.95
N SER A 145 -8.20 -9.35 -9.59
CA SER A 145 -9.23 -8.94 -10.56
C SER A 145 -8.74 -7.83 -11.50
N VAL A 146 -8.04 -6.82 -10.96
CA VAL A 146 -7.45 -5.74 -11.75
C VAL A 146 -6.39 -6.25 -12.73
N HIS A 147 -5.51 -7.16 -12.33
CA HIS A 147 -4.50 -7.73 -13.23
C HIS A 147 -5.12 -8.62 -14.31
N GLN A 148 -6.27 -9.25 -14.05
CA GLN A 148 -7.02 -10.05 -15.01
C GLN A 148 -7.73 -9.17 -16.07
N HIS A 149 -8.40 -8.09 -15.63
CA HIS A 149 -9.26 -7.28 -16.50
C HIS A 149 -8.59 -6.04 -17.09
N HIS A 150 -7.52 -5.53 -16.47
CA HIS A 150 -6.83 -4.31 -16.90
C HIS A 150 -5.30 -4.51 -17.01
N PRO A 151 -4.84 -5.48 -17.82
CA PRO A 151 -3.41 -5.74 -18.01
C PRO A 151 -2.68 -4.56 -18.68
N CYS A 152 -1.41 -4.39 -18.35
CA CYS A 152 -0.52 -3.47 -19.06
C CYS A 152 -0.21 -3.97 -20.48
N THR A 153 -0.63 -3.20 -21.48
CA THR A 153 -0.33 -3.38 -22.91
C THR A 153 0.81 -2.48 -23.37
#